data_AF-A0A352V234-F1
#
_entry.id   AF-A0A352V234-F1
#
_cell.length_a   1.000
_cell.length_b   1.000
_cell.length_c   1.000
_cell.angle_alpha   90.00
_cell.angle_beta   90.00
_cell.angle_gamma   90.00
#
_symmetry.space_group_name_H-M   'P 1'
#
loop_
_entity.id
_entity.type
_entity.pdbx_description
1 polymer ?
#
loop_
_entity_poly.entity_id
_entity_poly.type
_entity_poly.pdbx_seq_one_letter_code
_entity_poly.pdbx_strand_id
1 'polypeptide(L)'
;MYVAVKGGERAIDNAHAFLAEERRGDPEVAELSVAQIREQLRLAVNRVMAEGSLFDPDLAALAIKQARGDLIEAVFLIRAYRTTLPRFGASVPVETAEMAVTRRISATFKDAPGGQVLGPTFDYTHRLLDFTLEANG
;
A
#
# COMPACT_ATOMS: atom_id res chain seq x y z
N MET A 1 -35.23 38.59 -2.90
CA MET A 1 -34.78 38.05 -4.21
C MET A 1 -33.46 37.35 -3.97
N TYR A 2 -33.37 36.03 -4.23
CA TYR A 2 -32.10 35.30 -4.14
C TYR A 2 -31.44 35.30 -5.52
N VAL A 3 -30.13 35.56 -5.57
CA VAL A 3 -29.32 35.58 -6.80
C VAL A 3 -28.25 34.52 -6.67
N ALA A 4 -28.01 33.76 -7.74
CA ALA A 4 -26.97 32.74 -7.75
C ALA A 4 -25.58 33.39 -7.59
N VAL A 5 -24.80 32.89 -6.63
CA VAL A 5 -23.42 33.31 -6.38
C VAL A 5 -22.46 32.15 -6.65
N LYS A 6 -21.24 32.48 -7.09
CA LYS A 6 -20.16 31.50 -7.25
C LYS A 6 -19.50 31.26 -5.89
N GLY A 7 -19.30 29.99 -5.53
CA GLY A 7 -18.62 29.60 -4.29
C GLY A 7 -17.99 28.20 -4.30
N GLY A 8 -18.19 27.43 -5.38
CA GLY A 8 -17.76 26.03 -5.46
C GLY A 8 -16.24 25.85 -5.41
N GLU A 9 -15.48 26.63 -6.18
CA GLU A 9 -14.01 26.55 -6.20
C GLU A 9 -13.40 26.80 -4.82
N ARG A 10 -13.78 27.92 -4.18
CA ARG A 10 -13.34 28.22 -2.82
C ARG A 10 -13.75 27.14 -1.81
N ALA A 11 -14.93 26.53 -1.97
CA ALA A 11 -15.36 25.43 -1.11
C ALA A 11 -14.50 24.17 -1.32
N ILE A 12 -14.13 23.86 -2.56
CA ILE A 12 -13.24 22.74 -2.89
C ILE A 12 -11.84 22.98 -2.32
N ASP A 13 -11.28 24.18 -2.47
CA ASP A 13 -9.95 24.52 -1.94
C ASP A 13 -9.90 24.40 -0.42
N ASN A 14 -10.92 24.93 0.27
CA ASN A 14 -11.06 24.79 1.72
C ASN A 14 -11.18 23.31 2.13
N ALA A 15 -11.92 22.50 1.37
CA ALA A 15 -12.05 21.07 1.64
C ALA A 15 -10.71 20.33 1.45
N HIS A 16 -9.91 20.66 0.43
CA HIS A 16 -8.58 20.09 0.24
C HIS A 16 -7.60 20.51 1.35
N ALA A 17 -7.62 21.78 1.76
CA ALA A 17 -6.81 22.26 2.87
C ALA A 17 -7.15 21.52 4.17
N PHE A 18 -8.45 21.37 4.46
CA PHE A 18 -8.92 20.64 5.62
C PHE A 18 -8.55 19.14 5.54
N LEU A 19 -8.66 18.51 4.38
CA LEU A 19 -8.22 17.13 4.17
C LEU A 19 -6.70 16.96 4.41
N ALA A 20 -5.89 17.96 4.04
CA ALA A 20 -4.45 17.93 4.27
C ALA A 20 -4.09 18.04 5.76
N GLU A 21 -4.81 18.88 6.51
CA GLU A 21 -4.71 18.99 7.97
C GLU A 21 -5.11 17.66 8.63
N GLU A 22 -6.25 17.12 8.25
CA GLU A 22 -6.77 15.82 8.70
C GLU A 22 -5.84 14.64 8.36
N ARG A 23 -5.11 14.71 7.24
CA ARG A 23 -4.06 13.74 6.91
C ARG A 23 -2.85 13.88 7.83
N ARG A 24 -2.45 15.11 8.18
CA ARG A 24 -1.29 15.34 9.05
C ARG A 24 -1.57 14.90 10.49
N GLY A 25 -2.78 15.11 10.99
CA GLY A 25 -3.14 14.83 12.38
C GLY A 25 -2.38 15.72 13.38
N ASP A 26 -2.23 15.24 14.61
CA ASP A 26 -1.53 15.96 15.68
C ASP A 26 -0.05 16.23 15.32
N PRO A 27 0.38 17.51 15.27
CA PRO A 27 1.76 17.87 14.99
C PRO A 27 2.78 17.34 16.00
N GLU A 28 2.37 17.08 17.25
CA GLU A 28 3.23 16.51 18.29
C GLU A 28 3.57 15.04 18.03
N VAL A 29 2.74 14.35 17.24
CA VAL A 29 3.06 13.01 16.73
C VAL A 29 3.93 13.15 15.48
N ALA A 30 5.04 12.39 15.45
CA ALA A 30 5.94 12.35 14.32
C ALA A 30 5.20 11.93 13.04
N GLU A 31 5.41 12.67 11.95
CA GLU A 31 4.77 12.38 10.67
C GLU A 31 5.27 11.04 10.11
N LEU A 32 4.34 10.20 9.61
CA LEU A 32 4.68 8.97 8.92
C LEU A 32 5.58 9.24 7.71
N SER A 33 6.77 8.64 7.70
CA SER A 33 7.65 8.66 6.53
C SER A 33 7.22 7.62 5.49
N VAL A 34 7.52 7.89 4.22
CA VAL A 34 7.32 6.92 3.13
C VAL A 34 8.11 5.64 3.39
N ALA A 35 9.33 5.76 3.92
CA ALA A 35 10.17 4.62 4.28
C ALA A 35 9.53 3.72 5.36
N GLN A 36 8.93 4.29 6.41
CA GLN A 36 8.20 3.50 7.43
C GLN A 36 7.06 2.71 6.80
N ILE A 37 6.25 3.33 5.95
CA ILE A 37 5.14 2.66 5.27
C ILE A 37 5.67 1.55 4.35
N ARG A 38 6.70 1.84 3.55
CA ARG A 38 7.33 0.90 2.62
C ARG A 38 7.88 -0.34 3.34
N GLU A 39 8.58 -0.15 4.46
CA GLU A 39 9.25 -1.26 5.16
C GLU A 39 8.34 -2.00 6.13
N GLN A 40 7.44 -1.31 6.83
CA GLN A 40 6.67 -1.89 7.94
C GLN A 40 5.24 -2.28 7.54
N LEU A 41 4.67 -1.65 6.50
CA LEU A 41 3.31 -1.94 6.01
C LEU A 41 3.32 -2.66 4.65
N ARG A 42 4.32 -3.53 4.44
CA ARG A 42 4.59 -4.21 3.15
C ARG A 42 3.39 -4.90 2.51
N LEU A 43 2.48 -5.48 3.30
CA LEU A 43 1.28 -6.13 2.73
C LEU A 43 0.32 -5.12 2.08
N ALA A 44 0.17 -3.93 2.67
CA ALA A 44 -0.63 -2.86 2.07
C ALA A 44 0.05 -2.33 0.80
N VAL A 45 1.36 -2.12 0.84
CA VAL A 45 2.17 -1.70 -0.31
C VAL A 45 2.05 -2.70 -1.47
N ASN A 46 2.17 -4.01 -1.19
CA ASN A 46 2.01 -5.07 -2.18
C ASN A 46 0.61 -5.07 -2.81
N ARG A 47 -0.43 -4.88 -1.98
CA ARG A 47 -1.81 -4.80 -2.47
C ARG A 47 -2.01 -3.62 -3.41
N VAL A 48 -1.50 -2.43 -3.04
CA VAL A 48 -1.58 -1.22 -3.86
C VAL A 48 -0.83 -1.39 -5.17
N MET A 49 0.38 -1.97 -5.17
CA MET A 49 1.12 -2.26 -6.40
C MET A 49 0.36 -3.24 -7.31
N ALA A 50 -0.20 -4.31 -6.75
CA ALA A 50 -0.89 -5.35 -7.51
C ALA A 50 -2.17 -4.82 -8.17
N GLU A 51 -3.06 -4.19 -7.39
CA GLU A 51 -4.33 -3.66 -7.90
C GLU A 51 -4.12 -2.37 -8.73
N GLY A 52 -3.06 -1.61 -8.42
CA GLY A 52 -2.61 -0.43 -9.15
C GLY A 52 -1.93 -0.74 -10.49
N SER A 53 -1.50 -2.00 -10.70
CA SER A 53 -0.79 -2.45 -11.91
C SER A 53 0.50 -1.66 -12.19
N LEU A 54 1.19 -1.22 -11.14
CA LEU A 54 2.49 -0.55 -11.20
C LEU A 54 3.38 -1.09 -10.07
N PHE A 55 4.47 -1.75 -10.44
CA PHE A 55 5.44 -2.27 -9.47
C PHE A 55 6.46 -1.19 -9.12
N ASP A 56 6.16 -0.45 -8.05
CA ASP A 56 7.06 0.53 -7.44
C ASP A 56 6.69 0.70 -5.95
N PRO A 57 7.48 0.15 -5.01
CA PRO A 57 7.17 0.20 -3.59
C PRO A 57 7.16 1.61 -3.00
N ASP A 58 7.98 2.53 -3.52
CA ASP A 58 8.07 3.90 -3.03
C ASP A 58 6.84 4.70 -3.45
N LEU A 59 6.41 4.57 -4.70
CA LEU A 59 5.18 5.19 -5.19
C LEU A 59 3.95 4.63 -4.48
N ALA A 60 3.87 3.31 -4.29
CA ALA A 60 2.76 2.71 -3.56
C ALA A 60 2.71 3.17 -2.10
N ALA A 61 3.85 3.28 -1.41
CA ALA A 61 3.91 3.82 -0.05
C ALA A 61 3.54 5.31 0.00
N LEU A 62 3.96 6.11 -1.00
CA LEU A 62 3.54 7.50 -1.14
C LEU A 62 2.03 7.63 -1.35
N ALA A 63 1.44 6.79 -2.21
CA ALA A 63 0.00 6.80 -2.46
C ALA A 63 -0.79 6.42 -1.19
N ILE A 64 -0.33 5.43 -0.41
CA ILE A 64 -0.91 5.08 0.89
C ILE A 64 -0.84 6.26 1.85
N LYS A 65 0.31 6.95 1.93
CA LYS A 65 0.46 8.16 2.76
C LYS A 65 -0.51 9.26 2.33
N GLN A 66 -0.60 9.53 1.03
CA GLN A 66 -1.47 10.54 0.47
C GLN A 66 -2.95 10.25 0.75
N ALA A 67 -3.35 8.99 0.64
CA ALA A 67 -4.70 8.49 0.86
C ALA A 67 -5.06 8.25 2.34
N ARG A 68 -4.21 8.65 3.30
CA ARG A 68 -4.44 8.43 4.75
C ARG A 68 -4.65 6.96 5.12
N GLY A 69 -4.05 6.03 4.37
CA GLY A 69 -4.24 4.60 4.57
C GLY A 69 -5.47 4.01 3.87
N ASP A 70 -6.30 4.80 3.18
CA ASP A 70 -7.36 4.25 2.32
C ASP A 70 -6.73 3.57 1.09
N LEU A 71 -6.79 2.23 1.09
CA LEU A 71 -6.16 1.43 0.04
C LEU A 71 -6.90 1.51 -1.30
N ILE A 72 -8.21 1.77 -1.30
CA ILE A 72 -8.98 1.92 -2.54
C ILE A 72 -8.56 3.21 -3.24
N GLU A 73 -8.46 4.30 -2.47
CA GLU A 73 -7.98 5.60 -2.99
C GLU A 73 -6.50 5.53 -3.40
N ALA A 74 -5.64 4.88 -2.60
CA ALA A 74 -4.23 4.68 -2.95
C ALA A 74 -4.07 3.91 -4.28
N VAL A 75 -4.86 2.85 -4.49
CA VAL A 75 -4.91 2.11 -5.76
C VAL A 75 -5.35 3.03 -6.90
N PHE A 76 -6.36 3.86 -6.68
CA PHE A 76 -6.83 4.80 -7.70
C PHE A 76 -5.76 5.82 -8.10
N LEU A 77 -5.04 6.39 -7.12
CA LEU A 77 -3.89 7.27 -7.34
C LEU A 77 -2.81 6.61 -8.21
N ILE A 78 -2.44 5.37 -7.89
CA ILE A 78 -1.44 4.62 -8.67
C ILE A 78 -1.92 4.34 -10.10
N ARG A 79 -3.18 3.94 -10.27
CA ARG A 79 -3.77 3.71 -11.60
C ARG A 79 -3.77 4.98 -12.42
N ALA A 80 -4.14 6.11 -11.83
CA ALA A 80 -4.13 7.42 -12.47
C ALA A 80 -2.71 7.81 -12.88
N TYR A 81 -1.74 7.71 -11.95
CA TYR A 81 -0.35 8.03 -12.24
C TYR A 81 0.23 7.16 -13.36
N ARG A 82 -0.07 5.85 -13.38
CA ARG A 82 0.35 4.96 -14.46
C ARG A 82 -0.07 5.44 -15.85
N THR A 83 -1.20 6.13 -15.98
CA THR A 83 -1.66 6.66 -17.29
C THR A 83 -0.81 7.81 -17.81
N THR A 84 -0.06 8.48 -16.94
CA THR A 84 0.83 9.59 -17.31
C THR A 84 2.22 9.11 -17.73
N LEU A 85 2.53 7.82 -17.55
CA LEU A 85 3.85 7.25 -17.83
C LEU A 85 3.95 6.71 -19.27
N PRO A 86 5.06 6.98 -19.97
CA PRO A 86 5.33 6.36 -21.27
C PRO A 86 5.60 4.86 -21.12
N ARG A 87 5.26 4.08 -22.15
CA ARG A 87 5.63 2.66 -22.24
C ARG A 87 6.95 2.52 -22.99
N PHE A 88 8.03 2.23 -22.27
CA PHE A 88 9.36 2.09 -22.87
C PHE A 88 9.55 0.74 -23.59
N GLY A 89 8.82 -0.30 -23.21
CA GLY A 89 8.94 -1.64 -23.79
C GLY A 89 8.11 -2.68 -23.05
N ALA A 90 8.35 -3.95 -23.40
CA ALA A 90 7.78 -5.11 -22.74
C ALA A 90 8.92 -5.99 -22.18
N SER A 91 8.66 -6.67 -21.06
CA SER A 91 9.59 -7.66 -20.53
C SER A 91 9.53 -8.97 -21.31
N VAL A 92 10.52 -9.83 -21.11
CA VAL A 92 10.37 -11.26 -21.42
C VAL A 92 9.46 -11.93 -20.37
N PRO A 93 8.90 -13.12 -20.66
CA PRO A 93 8.21 -13.92 -19.66
C PRO A 93 9.10 -14.23 -18.44
N VAL A 94 8.49 -14.32 -17.27
CA VAL A 94 9.20 -14.63 -16.01
C VAL A 94 9.33 -16.14 -15.85
N GLU A 95 10.55 -16.64 -15.66
CA GLU A 95 10.85 -18.05 -15.37
C GLU A 95 10.61 -18.39 -13.89
N THR A 96 9.38 -18.76 -13.55
CA THR A 96 8.99 -19.04 -12.16
C THR A 96 9.63 -20.31 -11.59
N ALA A 97 10.13 -21.21 -12.44
CA ALA A 97 10.84 -22.42 -12.01
C ALA A 97 12.21 -22.12 -11.36
N GLU A 98 12.85 -21.01 -11.73
CA GLU A 98 14.14 -20.56 -11.19
C GLU A 98 13.99 -19.51 -10.07
N MET A 99 12.76 -19.32 -9.58
CA MET A 99 12.48 -18.35 -8.51
C MET A 99 13.32 -18.63 -7.26
N ALA A 100 13.94 -17.59 -6.70
CA ALA A 100 14.46 -17.63 -5.35
C ALA A 100 13.28 -17.70 -4.35
N VAL A 101 12.96 -18.91 -3.89
CA VAL A 101 11.77 -19.20 -3.11
C VAL A 101 11.88 -18.66 -1.68
N THR A 102 11.01 -17.71 -1.31
CA THR A 102 10.80 -17.29 0.09
C THR A 102 9.78 -18.17 0.81
N ARG A 103 8.81 -18.72 0.09
CA ARG A 103 7.72 -19.58 0.59
C ARG A 103 7.27 -20.56 -0.49
N ARG A 104 7.08 -21.83 -0.13
CA ARG A 104 6.58 -22.90 -1.00
C ARG A 104 5.81 -23.93 -0.19
N ILE A 105 4.51 -24.02 -0.45
CA ILE A 105 3.64 -24.99 0.21
C ILE A 105 2.82 -25.78 -0.82
N SER A 106 2.53 -27.04 -0.54
CA SER A 106 1.63 -27.90 -1.31
C SER A 106 0.64 -28.57 -0.36
N ALA A 107 -0.66 -28.39 -0.63
CA ALA A 107 -1.73 -29.04 0.14
C ALA A 107 -2.03 -30.48 -0.35
N THR A 108 -1.55 -30.85 -1.54
CA THR A 108 -1.87 -32.14 -2.18
C THR A 108 -1.08 -33.31 -1.58
N PHE A 109 0.15 -33.05 -1.13
CA PHE A 109 1.02 -34.05 -0.54
C PHE A 109 1.52 -33.57 0.81
N LYS A 110 1.68 -34.52 1.74
CA LYS A 110 2.29 -34.24 3.05
C LYS A 110 3.70 -33.68 2.86
N ASP A 111 4.53 -34.39 2.09
CA ASP A 111 5.89 -33.98 1.74
C ASP A 111 6.04 -33.91 0.21
N ALA A 112 6.79 -32.91 -0.26
CA ALA A 112 7.11 -32.71 -1.67
C ALA A 112 8.64 -32.65 -1.85
N PRO A 113 9.20 -32.96 -3.04
CA PRO A 113 10.61 -32.71 -3.32
C PRO A 113 10.98 -31.26 -3.00
N GLY A 114 12.05 -31.05 -2.25
CA GLY A 114 12.44 -29.74 -1.71
C GLY A 114 11.71 -29.31 -0.43
N GLY A 115 10.79 -30.12 0.09
CA GLY A 115 10.08 -29.87 1.34
C GLY A 115 8.98 -28.80 1.27
N GLN A 116 8.32 -28.61 2.41
CA GLN A 116 7.36 -27.54 2.65
C GLN A 116 8.10 -26.37 3.32
N VAL A 117 8.14 -25.21 2.67
CA VAL A 117 8.79 -23.99 3.18
C VAL A 117 7.71 -22.98 3.52
N LEU A 118 7.41 -22.82 4.81
CA LEU A 118 6.35 -21.91 5.26
C LEU A 118 6.71 -20.43 5.02
N GLY A 119 7.99 -20.05 5.15
CA GLY A 119 8.38 -18.64 5.04
C GLY A 119 7.66 -17.74 6.07
N PRO A 120 7.74 -16.40 5.90
CA PRO A 120 7.03 -15.46 6.75
C PRO A 120 5.52 -15.51 6.47
N THR A 121 4.72 -15.90 7.48
CA THR A 121 3.27 -16.07 7.33
C THR A 121 2.49 -15.90 8.64
N PHE A 122 1.21 -15.55 8.52
CA PHE A 122 0.23 -15.48 9.62
C PHE A 122 -0.63 -16.75 9.75
N ASP A 123 -0.47 -17.76 8.90
CA ASP A 123 -1.42 -18.90 8.81
C ASP A 123 -1.70 -19.59 10.15
N TYR A 124 -0.69 -19.70 11.00
CA TYR A 124 -0.75 -20.42 12.28
C TYR A 124 -0.67 -19.53 13.52
N THR A 125 -0.68 -18.20 13.35
CA THR A 125 -0.66 -17.28 14.50
C THR A 125 -2.02 -17.27 15.19
N HIS A 126 -2.06 -17.12 16.52
CA HIS A 126 -3.32 -16.83 17.22
C HIS A 126 -3.72 -15.37 16.96
N ARG A 127 -5.01 -15.12 16.70
CA ARG A 127 -5.52 -13.80 16.30
C ARG A 127 -5.85 -12.98 17.56
N LEU A 128 -4.81 -12.70 18.33
CA LEU A 128 -4.85 -11.90 19.56
C LEU A 128 -4.04 -10.63 19.34
N LEU A 129 -4.50 -9.50 19.89
CA LEU A 129 -3.75 -8.26 19.85
C LEU A 129 -2.47 -8.38 20.70
N ASP A 130 -1.35 -7.95 20.14
CA ASP A 130 -0.05 -7.97 20.81
C ASP A 130 0.27 -6.58 21.38
N PHE A 131 -0.06 -6.38 22.65
CA PHE A 131 0.21 -5.12 23.38
C PHE A 131 1.71 -4.84 23.59
N THR A 132 2.61 -5.79 23.34
CA THR A 132 4.05 -5.54 23.45
C THR A 132 4.56 -4.55 22.38
N LEU A 133 3.80 -4.39 21.28
CA LEU A 133 4.09 -3.45 20.20
C LEU A 133 3.76 -1.98 20.55
N GLU A 134 3.04 -1.71 21.65
CA GLU A 134 2.79 -0.34 22.13
C GLU A 134 3.92 0.18 23.03
N ALA A 135 4.62 -0.71 23.73
CA ALA A 135 5.56 -0.35 24.80
C ALA A 135 7.04 -0.38 24.38
N ASN A 136 7.37 -1.05 23.27
CA ASN A 136 8.74 -1.24 22.80
C ASN A 136 8.88 -0.72 21.36
N GLY A 137 9.00 0.60 21.23
CA GLY A 137 9.23 1.33 19.98
C GLY A 137 10.05 2.58 20.21
#